data_AF-A0A835M4K4-F1
#
_entry.id   AF-A0A835M4K4-F1
#
_cell.length_a   1.000
_cell.length_b   1.000
_cell.length_c   1.000
_cell.angle_alpha   90.00
_cell.angle_beta   90.00
_cell.angle_gamma   90.00
#
_symmetry.space_group_name_H-M   'P 1'
#
loop_
_entity.id
_entity.type
_entity.pdbx_description
1 polymer ?
#
loop_
_entity_poly.entity_id
_entity_poly.type
_entity_poly.pdbx_seq_one_letter_code
_entity_poly.pdbx_strand_id
1 'polypeptide(L)'
;MLYHRTNLTASRPRPNLQGSYHYGRIKVTRTIRQANSAGFINGRGRYGINSVSFVSPNTPLKLAEYFKIGGVLCLGIIPDKPTFGGMGLETSVMAADFRSFVEIVFENNDDTVQSWHLDGYNAFVSRVSVESIPSSINMGYPTRAT
;
A
#
# COMPACT_ATOMS: atom_id res chain seq x y z
N MET A 1 19.13 -6.43 14.41
CA MET A 1 17.82 -7.12 14.48
C MET A 1 17.08 -6.56 15.69
N LEU A 2 16.13 -5.66 15.48
CA LEU A 2 15.35 -5.03 16.55
C LEU A 2 13.91 -5.53 16.44
N TYR A 3 13.41 -6.23 17.46
CA TYR A 3 12.03 -6.70 17.50
C TYR A 3 11.15 -5.60 18.09
N HIS A 4 10.33 -4.96 17.28
CA HIS A 4 9.21 -4.16 17.79
C HIS A 4 8.05 -5.10 18.10
N ARG A 5 7.78 -5.33 19.40
CA ARG A 5 6.53 -5.94 19.87
C ARG A 5 5.64 -4.84 20.45
N THR A 6 4.64 -4.41 19.70
CA THR A 6 3.56 -3.55 20.21
C THR A 6 2.52 -4.43 20.89
N ASN A 7 2.46 -4.38 22.22
CA ASN A 7 1.36 -4.97 22.98
C ASN A 7 0.13 -4.04 22.92
N LEU A 8 -0.94 -4.49 22.25
CA LEU A 8 -2.18 -3.73 22.06
C LEU A 8 -3.23 -3.96 23.16
N THR A 9 -2.84 -4.53 24.30
CA THR A 9 -3.74 -4.73 25.45
C THR A 9 -3.80 -3.45 26.28
N ALA A 10 -4.85 -2.65 26.11
CA ALA A 10 -5.08 -1.46 26.93
C ALA A 10 -5.68 -1.84 28.29
N SER A 11 -5.00 -1.52 29.41
CA SER A 11 -5.54 -0.70 30.53
C SER A 11 -4.87 -0.97 31.89
N ARG A 12 -4.57 0.11 32.63
CA ARG A 12 -4.38 0.15 34.09
C ARG A 12 -5.64 0.75 34.73
N PRO A 13 -6.12 0.26 35.89
CA PRO A 13 -7.42 0.66 36.44
C PRO A 13 -7.50 2.16 36.76
N ARG A 14 -8.48 2.87 36.17
CA ARG A 14 -8.93 4.19 36.61
C ARG A 14 -10.47 4.19 36.77
N PRO A 15 -11.04 4.97 37.71
CA PRO A 15 -12.48 4.93 38.03
C PRO A 15 -13.44 5.42 36.92
N ASN A 16 -12.93 6.10 35.90
CA ASN A 16 -13.68 6.63 34.76
C ASN A 16 -13.13 6.04 33.44
N LEU A 17 -14.02 5.47 32.62
CA LEU A 17 -13.69 4.84 31.32
C LEU A 17 -13.23 5.90 30.29
N GLN A 18 -11.95 6.26 30.30
CA GLN A 18 -11.33 7.08 29.27
C GLN A 18 -10.32 6.26 28.49
N GLY A 19 -10.71 5.83 27.28
CA GLY A 19 -9.80 5.43 26.20
C GLY A 19 -9.23 4.01 26.26
N SER A 20 -10.04 3.01 25.91
CA SER A 20 -9.56 1.67 25.54
C SER A 20 -10.12 1.28 24.17
N TYR A 21 -9.49 1.77 23.10
CA TYR A 21 -9.81 1.30 21.75
C TYR A 21 -9.15 -0.06 21.51
N HIS A 22 -9.96 -1.11 21.46
CA HIS A 22 -9.50 -2.46 21.08
C HIS A 22 -9.38 -2.51 19.56
N TYR A 23 -8.29 -1.97 19.01
CA TYR A 23 -8.11 -1.89 17.55
C TYR A 23 -8.27 -3.26 16.84
N GLY A 24 -7.87 -4.37 17.49
CA GLY A 24 -8.08 -5.73 16.96
C GLY A 24 -9.53 -6.24 16.95
N ARG A 25 -10.49 -5.50 17.50
CA ARG A 25 -11.94 -5.80 17.44
C ARG A 25 -12.70 -4.87 16.50
N ILE A 26 -12.04 -3.86 15.94
CA ILE A 26 -12.65 -2.97 14.94
C ILE A 26 -12.78 -3.77 13.64
N LYS A 27 -13.97 -3.77 13.04
CA LYS A 27 -14.19 -4.42 11.75
C LYS A 27 -13.41 -3.67 10.68
N VAL A 28 -12.47 -4.34 10.03
CA VAL A 28 -11.79 -3.83 8.83
C VAL A 28 -12.83 -3.64 7.74
N THR A 29 -12.94 -2.41 7.24
CA THR A 29 -13.90 -2.07 6.18
C THR A 29 -13.34 -2.37 4.79
N ARG A 30 -12.01 -2.34 4.65
CA ARG A 30 -11.30 -2.62 3.39
C ARG A 30 -9.87 -3.07 3.66
N THR A 31 -9.42 -4.09 2.95
CA THR A 31 -8.02 -4.52 2.96
C THR A 31 -7.39 -4.21 1.61
N ILE A 32 -6.28 -3.47 1.61
CA ILE A 32 -5.52 -3.09 0.43
C ILE A 32 -4.17 -3.79 0.49
N ARG A 33 -3.93 -4.74 -0.42
CA ARG A 33 -2.66 -5.43 -0.59
C ARG A 33 -1.86 -4.75 -1.69
N GLN A 34 -0.73 -4.17 -1.34
CA GLN A 34 0.17 -3.46 -2.25
C GLN A 34 1.45 -4.26 -2.42
N ALA A 35 1.61 -4.89 -3.58
CA ALA A 35 2.85 -5.54 -3.96
C ALA A 35 3.71 -4.62 -4.82
N ASN A 36 5.01 -4.66 -4.57
CA ASN A 36 6.00 -4.08 -5.46
C ASN A 36 5.93 -4.72 -6.85
N SER A 37 6.17 -3.90 -7.87
CA SER A 37 6.27 -4.36 -9.25
C SER A 37 7.38 -3.58 -9.95
N ALA A 38 8.20 -4.27 -10.73
CA ALA A 38 9.26 -3.69 -11.55
C ALA A 38 9.05 -4.09 -13.02
N GLY A 39 9.38 -3.21 -13.95
CA GLY A 39 9.16 -3.49 -15.37
C GLY A 39 9.73 -2.42 -16.30
N PHE A 40 9.85 -2.76 -17.57
CA PHE A 40 10.25 -1.80 -18.61
C PHE A 40 9.00 -1.26 -19.31
N ILE A 41 8.87 0.07 -19.31
CA ILE A 41 7.82 0.76 -20.08
C ILE A 41 8.51 1.77 -20.99
N ASN A 42 8.27 1.68 -22.30
CA ASN A 42 8.89 2.53 -23.32
C ASN A 42 10.43 2.55 -23.22
N GLY A 43 11.04 1.37 -23.04
CA GLY A 43 12.49 1.20 -22.93
C GLY A 43 13.13 1.73 -21.64
N ARG A 44 12.34 2.22 -20.67
CA ARG A 44 12.82 2.71 -19.38
C ARG A 44 12.36 1.80 -18.25
N GLY A 45 13.29 1.43 -17.37
CA GLY A 45 12.99 0.69 -16.14
C GLY A 45 12.16 1.55 -15.20
N ARG A 46 11.08 0.99 -14.66
CA ARG A 46 10.14 1.66 -13.76
C ARG A 46 9.74 0.73 -12.63
N TYR A 47 9.40 1.36 -11.53
CA TYR A 47 8.79 0.73 -10.37
C TYR A 47 7.34 1.18 -10.27
N GLY A 48 6.50 0.30 -9.76
CA GLY A 48 5.08 0.53 -9.55
C GLY A 48 4.54 -0.31 -8.40
N ILE A 49 3.28 -0.07 -8.09
CA ILE A 49 2.53 -0.81 -7.07
C ILE A 49 1.38 -1.51 -7.78
N ASN A 50 1.24 -2.82 -7.58
CA ASN A 50 0.24 -3.65 -8.25
C ASN A 50 0.17 -3.42 -9.78
N SER A 51 1.34 -3.42 -10.43
CA SER A 51 1.48 -3.21 -11.88
C SER A 51 1.12 -1.80 -12.38
N VAL A 52 1.02 -0.79 -11.52
CA VAL A 52 0.82 0.60 -11.94
C VAL A 52 1.99 1.46 -11.49
N SER A 53 2.65 2.11 -12.43
CA SER A 53 3.70 3.08 -12.16
C SER A 53 3.12 4.50 -12.21
N PHE A 54 3.28 5.24 -11.11
CA PHE A 54 2.67 6.55 -10.93
C PHE A 54 3.32 7.61 -11.82
N VAL A 55 2.49 8.44 -12.46
CA VAL A 55 2.92 9.61 -13.22
C VAL A 55 2.40 10.87 -12.52
N SER A 56 3.30 11.81 -12.25
CA SER A 56 2.89 13.10 -11.67
C SER A 56 2.13 13.91 -12.72
N PRO A 57 0.89 14.36 -12.44
CA PRO A 57 0.17 15.25 -13.32
C PRO A 57 0.73 16.67 -13.25
N ASN A 58 0.46 17.48 -14.28
CA ASN A 58 0.78 18.91 -14.28
C ASN A 58 -0.12 19.71 -13.33
N THR A 59 -1.34 19.23 -13.08
CA THR A 59 -2.31 19.84 -12.18
C THR A 59 -2.28 19.12 -10.83
N PRO A 60 -2.14 19.82 -9.69
CA PRO A 60 -2.17 19.20 -8.36
C PRO A 60 -3.47 18.42 -8.12
N LEU A 61 -3.36 17.19 -7.61
CA LEU A 61 -4.49 16.26 -7.44
C LEU A 61 -5.65 16.86 -6.63
N LYS A 62 -5.33 17.54 -5.53
CA LYS A 62 -6.35 18.19 -4.68
C LYS A 62 -7.15 19.27 -5.42
N LEU A 63 -6.50 20.03 -6.30
CA LEU A 63 -7.16 21.05 -7.10
C LEU A 63 -8.00 20.42 -8.22
N ALA A 64 -7.47 19.40 -8.87
CA ALA A 64 -8.19 18.66 -9.90
C ALA A 64 -9.48 18.05 -9.34
N GLU A 65 -9.44 17.46 -8.15
CA GLU A 65 -10.61 16.94 -7.46
C GLU A 65 -11.58 18.06 -7.03
N TYR A 66 -11.09 19.12 -6.39
CA TYR A 66 -11.92 20.23 -5.92
C TYR A 66 -12.70 20.92 -7.04
N PHE A 67 -12.05 21.18 -8.17
CA PHE A 67 -12.69 21.82 -9.34
C PHE A 67 -13.31 20.82 -10.31
N LYS A 68 -13.30 19.51 -10.01
CA LYS A 68 -13.85 18.44 -10.85
C LYS A 68 -13.28 18.41 -12.27
N ILE A 69 -11.98 18.64 -12.40
CA ILE A 69 -11.28 18.63 -13.69
C ILE A 69 -11.10 17.17 -14.14
N GLY A 70 -11.75 16.79 -15.25
CA GLY A 70 -11.65 15.45 -15.83
C GLY A 70 -10.26 15.17 -16.45
N GLY A 71 -9.87 13.89 -16.48
CA GLY A 71 -8.68 13.42 -17.19
C GLY A 71 -7.33 13.66 -16.48
N VAL A 72 -7.33 14.25 -15.27
CA VAL A 72 -6.10 14.48 -14.51
C VAL A 72 -5.69 13.26 -13.68
N LEU A 73 -6.67 12.60 -13.06
CA LEU A 73 -6.48 11.46 -12.18
C LEU A 73 -7.39 10.30 -12.57
N CYS A 74 -6.94 9.09 -12.28
CA CYS A 74 -7.65 7.85 -12.54
C CYS A 74 -7.98 7.16 -11.21
N LEU A 75 -9.26 7.19 -10.82
CA LEU A 75 -9.74 6.54 -9.60
C LEU A 75 -9.85 5.03 -9.79
N GLY A 76 -9.32 4.25 -8.85
CA GLY A 76 -9.56 2.81 -8.77
C GLY A 76 -8.82 1.96 -9.81
N ILE A 77 -7.88 2.54 -10.56
CA ILE A 77 -7.05 1.79 -11.52
C ILE A 77 -6.03 0.89 -10.81
N ILE A 78 -5.51 1.30 -9.66
CA ILE A 78 -4.70 0.39 -8.85
C ILE A 78 -5.67 -0.56 -8.13
N PRO A 79 -5.61 -1.88 -8.40
CA PRO A 79 -6.45 -2.84 -7.72
C PRO A 79 -6.05 -2.97 -6.25
N ASP A 80 -7.02 -3.33 -5.40
CA ASP A 80 -6.79 -3.60 -3.97
C ASP A 80 -5.92 -4.85 -3.71
N LYS A 81 -5.64 -5.63 -4.74
CA LYS A 81 -4.77 -6.80 -4.68
C LYS A 81 -3.89 -6.87 -5.93
N PRO A 82 -2.67 -7.40 -5.83
CA PRO A 82 -1.82 -7.57 -7.00
C PRO A 82 -2.51 -8.46 -8.03
N THR A 83 -2.56 -7.98 -9.27
CA THR A 83 -3.11 -8.71 -10.42
C THR A 83 -2.02 -9.40 -11.25
N PHE A 84 -0.74 -9.10 -10.98
CA PHE A 84 0.43 -9.58 -11.73
C PHE A 84 0.32 -9.38 -13.25
N GLY A 85 -0.48 -8.39 -13.67
CA GLY A 85 -0.68 -8.04 -15.08
C GLY A 85 0.45 -7.16 -15.63
N GLY A 86 0.34 -6.85 -16.92
CA GLY A 86 1.26 -5.92 -17.59
C GLY A 86 1.29 -4.55 -16.90
N MET A 87 2.48 -3.95 -16.82
CA MET A 87 2.66 -2.69 -16.10
C MET A 87 2.17 -1.48 -16.91
N GLY A 88 1.34 -0.65 -16.29
CA GLY A 88 0.78 0.58 -16.88
C GLY A 88 1.35 1.87 -16.28
N LEU A 89 1.17 2.99 -16.99
CA LEU A 89 1.52 4.33 -16.53
C LEU A 89 0.27 5.18 -16.35
N GLU A 90 -0.01 5.55 -15.12
CA GLU A 90 -1.26 6.25 -14.79
C GLU A 90 -1.08 7.21 -13.62
N THR A 91 -1.84 8.30 -13.63
CA THR A 91 -2.03 9.17 -12.47
C THR A 91 -3.07 8.55 -11.54
N SER A 92 -2.70 7.44 -10.92
CA SER A 92 -3.64 6.63 -10.15
C SER A 92 -3.90 7.19 -8.75
N VAL A 93 -5.17 7.12 -8.34
CA VAL A 93 -5.62 7.50 -6.98
C VAL A 93 -6.52 6.39 -6.43
N MET A 94 -6.22 5.92 -5.23
CA MET A 94 -7.11 5.02 -4.49
C MET A 94 -8.15 5.85 -3.74
N ALA A 95 -9.43 5.68 -4.09
CA ALA A 95 -10.52 6.26 -3.31
C ALA A 95 -10.56 5.65 -1.91
N ALA A 96 -11.06 6.38 -0.91
CA ALA A 96 -11.31 5.84 0.42
C ALA A 96 -12.57 6.49 1.01
N ASP A 97 -13.37 5.70 1.72
CA ASP A 97 -14.57 6.21 2.37
C ASP A 97 -14.20 6.96 3.66
N PHE A 98 -14.92 8.04 3.94
CA PHE A 98 -14.72 8.82 5.16
C PHE A 98 -14.94 7.96 6.41
N ARG A 99 -13.97 7.99 7.35
CA ARG A 99 -13.96 7.19 8.60
C ARG A 99 -13.94 5.67 8.39
N SER A 100 -13.50 5.19 7.23
CA SER A 100 -13.22 3.78 7.02
C SER A 100 -12.02 3.31 7.87
N PHE A 101 -12.04 2.04 8.30
CA PHE A 101 -10.93 1.38 8.97
C PHE A 101 -10.23 0.46 7.97
N VAL A 102 -9.17 0.98 7.35
CA VAL A 102 -8.45 0.33 6.25
C VAL A 102 -7.23 -0.41 6.77
N GLU A 103 -7.08 -1.66 6.37
CA GLU A 103 -5.84 -2.43 6.54
C GLU A 103 -5.03 -2.34 5.25
N ILE A 104 -3.76 -1.98 5.36
CA ILE A 104 -2.83 -1.96 4.22
C ILE A 104 -1.76 -3.04 4.47
N VAL A 105 -1.62 -3.96 3.53
CA VAL A 105 -0.63 -5.04 3.54
C VAL A 105 0.39 -4.75 2.46
N PHE A 106 1.64 -4.53 2.87
CA PHE A 106 2.75 -4.35 1.94
C PHE A 106 3.41 -5.69 1.65
N GLU A 107 3.51 -6.04 0.37
CA GLU A 107 4.16 -7.24 -0.12
C GLU A 107 5.42 -6.84 -0.88
N ASN A 108 6.54 -7.41 -0.45
CA ASN A 108 7.83 -7.18 -1.09
C ASN A 108 8.36 -8.53 -1.60
N ASN A 109 8.34 -8.70 -2.90
CA ASN A 109 8.88 -9.88 -3.59
C ASN A 109 10.32 -9.65 -4.12
N ASP A 110 10.91 -8.49 -3.85
CA ASP A 110 12.30 -8.20 -4.22
C ASP A 110 13.27 -8.62 -3.11
N ASP A 111 14.54 -8.77 -3.47
CA ASP A 111 15.66 -9.04 -2.56
C ASP A 111 16.16 -7.78 -1.81
N THR A 112 15.56 -6.62 -2.09
CA THR A 112 15.92 -5.34 -1.48
C THR A 112 14.86 -4.87 -0.49
N VAL A 113 15.30 -4.23 0.60
CA VAL A 113 14.39 -3.67 1.60
C VAL A 113 13.70 -2.43 1.04
N GLN A 114 12.37 -2.37 1.17
CA GLN A 114 11.57 -1.20 0.81
C GLN A 114 11.03 -0.52 2.08
N SER A 115 11.06 0.81 2.08
CA SER A 115 10.53 1.64 3.16
C SER A 115 9.29 2.39 2.66
N TRP A 116 8.23 2.37 3.46
CA TRP A 116 6.94 2.99 3.13
C TRP A 116 6.65 4.15 4.06
N HIS A 117 6.11 5.23 3.48
CA HIS A 117 5.67 6.41 4.21
C HIS A 117 4.23 6.74 3.87
N LEU A 118 3.44 7.12 4.87
CA LEU A 118 2.05 7.49 4.71
C LEU A 118 1.87 8.95 5.12
N ASP A 119 1.57 9.80 4.14
CA ASP A 119 1.37 11.23 4.38
C ASP A 119 0.03 11.50 5.07
N GLY A 120 0.04 12.38 6.07
CA GLY A 120 -1.18 12.90 6.71
C GLY A 120 -1.89 11.95 7.68
N TYR A 121 -1.36 10.76 7.91
CA TYR A 121 -1.91 9.77 8.84
C TYR A 121 -0.81 9.08 9.64
N ASN A 122 -1.13 8.68 10.87
CA ASN A 122 -0.34 7.70 11.62
C ASN A 122 -0.99 6.32 11.45
N ALA A 123 -0.16 5.29 11.36
CA ALA A 123 -0.61 3.90 11.24
C ALA A 123 -0.04 3.04 12.37
N PHE A 124 -0.75 1.95 12.68
CA PHE A 124 -0.28 0.93 13.61
C PHE A 124 0.21 -0.28 12.82
N VAL A 125 1.43 -0.75 13.11
CA VAL A 125 1.92 -2.03 12.57
C VAL A 125 1.28 -3.16 13.38
N SER A 126 0.43 -3.94 12.72
CA SER A 126 -0.31 -5.05 13.35
C SER A 126 0.42 -6.39 13.23
N ARG A 127 1.05 -6.66 12.08
CA ARG A 127 1.74 -7.93 11.78
C ARG A 127 2.93 -7.69 10.84
N VAL A 128 3.96 -8.50 11.02
CA VAL A 128 5.07 -8.69 10.07
C VAL A 128 5.29 -10.19 9.92
N SER A 129 5.36 -10.69 8.69
CA SER A 129 5.72 -12.07 8.40
C SER A 129 6.70 -12.13 7.24
N VAL A 130 7.59 -13.12 7.29
CA VAL A 130 8.45 -13.51 6.17
C VAL A 130 7.94 -14.85 5.71
N GLU A 131 7.49 -14.93 4.47
CA GLU A 131 6.99 -16.16 3.86
C GLU A 131 7.95 -16.54 2.73
N SER A 132 8.39 -17.81 2.70
CA SER A 132 9.19 -18.32 1.58
C SER A 132 8.29 -18.41 0.35
N ILE A 133 8.66 -17.75 -0.74
CA ILE A 133 7.96 -17.90 -2.03
C ILE A 133 8.04 -19.39 -2.42
N PRO A 134 6.90 -20.10 -2.63
CA PRO A 134 6.92 -21.47 -3.10
C PRO A 134 7.65 -21.57 -4.44
N SER A 135 8.47 -22.60 -4.62
CA SER A 135 9.31 -22.82 -5.82
C SER A 135 8.54 -22.92 -7.15
N SER A 136 7.21 -22.87 -7.13
CA SER A 136 6.33 -22.91 -8.29
C SER A 136 5.99 -21.53 -8.89
N ILE A 137 6.37 -20.42 -8.24
CA ILE A 137 6.14 -19.07 -8.76
C ILE A 137 7.45 -18.52 -9.34
N ASN A 138 7.76 -18.90 -10.58
CA ASN A 138 8.77 -18.21 -11.39
C ASN A 138 8.20 -16.83 -11.77
N MET A 139 8.35 -15.83 -10.90
CA MET A 139 8.18 -14.43 -11.28
C MET A 139 9.34 -14.08 -12.20
N GLY A 140 9.08 -14.11 -13.51
CA GLY A 140 10.03 -13.86 -14.59
C GLY A 140 10.55 -12.42 -14.66
N TYR A 141 11.09 -11.92 -13.56
CA TYR A 141 11.93 -10.73 -13.61
C TYR A 141 13.33 -11.13 -14.07
N PRO A 142 13.89 -10.46 -15.09
CA PRO A 142 15.26 -10.70 -15.49
C PRO A 142 16.18 -10.28 -14.35
N THR A 143 16.80 -11.25 -13.69
CA THR A 143 17.95 -11.03 -12.81
C THR A 143 19.03 -10.30 -13.60
N ARG A 144 19.43 -9.11 -13.14
CA ARG A 144 20.60 -8.42 -13.69
C ARG A 144 21.83 -9.30 -13.48
N ALA A 145 22.39 -9.82 -14.57
CA ALA A 145 23.74 -10.37 -14.58
C ALA A 145 24.73 -9.21 -14.34
N THR A 146 25.65 -9.43 -13.40
CA THR A 146 26.85 -8.60 -13.16
C THR A 146 27.77 -8.59 -14.35
#